data_AF-A0A941TTI3-F1
#
_entry.id   AF-A0A941TTI3-F1
#
_cell.length_a   1.000
_cell.length_b   1.000
_cell.length_c   1.000
_cell.angle_alpha   90.00
_cell.angle_beta   90.00
_cell.angle_gamma   90.00
#
_symmetry.space_group_name_H-M   'P 1'
#
loop_
_entity.id
_entity.type
_entity.pdbx_description
1 polymer ?
#
loop_
_entity_poly.entity_id
_entity_poly.type
_entity_poly.pdbx_seq_one_letter_code
_entity_poly.pdbx_strand_id
1 'polypeptide(L)'
;MNLNSEIQFYAELRLVDKARLLNLFLRELAEEARGTYGAGAEQVHDAAHLRFVNEIFHRVTRVIEQLLAEEATRPADDVVLRMLLAPRADKIAERLVFNAYARAIQGFESYDTTVLMG
;
A
#
# COMPACT_ATOMS: atom_id res chain seq x y z
N MET A 1 7.97 10.83 7.38
CA MET A 1 7.46 10.76 5.99
C MET A 1 6.67 12.02 5.71
N ASN A 2 6.93 12.69 4.58
CA ASN A 2 6.21 13.90 4.17
C ASN A 2 5.21 13.54 3.07
N LEU A 3 3.90 13.63 3.36
CA LEU A 3 2.84 13.21 2.44
C LEU A 3 2.91 13.91 1.07
N ASN A 4 3.26 15.20 1.03
CA ASN A 4 3.32 15.91 -0.26
C ASN A 4 4.50 15.41 -1.11
N SER A 5 5.63 15.09 -0.47
CA SER A 5 6.78 14.48 -1.16
C SER A 5 6.43 13.09 -1.70
N GLU A 6 5.72 12.26 -0.93
CA GLU A 6 5.27 10.94 -1.40
C GLU A 6 4.28 11.03 -2.57
N ILE A 7 3.35 11.99 -2.52
CA ILE A 7 2.42 12.24 -3.63
C ILE A 7 3.19 12.63 -4.90
N GLN A 8 4.16 13.52 -4.78
CA GLN A 8 4.98 13.96 -5.90
C GLN A 8 5.78 12.78 -6.49
N PHE A 9 6.50 12.05 -5.64
CA PHE A 9 7.25 10.86 -6.05
C PHE A 9 6.36 9.87 -6.80
N TYR A 10 5.21 9.51 -6.24
CA TYR A 10 4.30 8.58 -6.88
C TYR A 10 3.77 9.11 -8.22
N ALA A 11 3.42 10.39 -8.31
CA ALA A 11 2.90 10.99 -9.54
C ALA A 11 3.88 10.91 -10.71
N GLU A 12 5.19 11.02 -10.44
CA GLU A 12 6.28 10.95 -11.42
C GLU A 12 6.55 9.53 -11.96
N LEU A 13 6.05 8.48 -11.28
CA LEU A 13 6.21 7.10 -11.74
C LEU A 13 5.41 6.79 -13.01
N ARG A 14 5.94 5.89 -13.83
CA ARG A 14 5.20 5.27 -14.94
C ARG A 14 4.04 4.40 -14.40
N LEU A 15 2.99 4.21 -15.19
CA LEU A 15 1.80 3.43 -14.77
C LEU A 15 2.14 2.02 -14.26
N VAL A 16 3.06 1.32 -14.93
CA VAL A 16 3.49 -0.03 -14.50
C VAL A 16 4.23 0.01 -13.17
N ASP A 17 5.01 1.06 -12.92
CA ASP A 17 5.81 1.21 -11.70
C ASP A 17 4.92 1.63 -10.53
N LYS A 18 3.89 2.44 -10.78
CA LYS A 18 2.79 2.70 -9.83
C LYS A 18 2.10 1.42 -9.40
N ALA A 19 1.73 0.56 -10.36
CA ALA A 19 1.09 -0.72 -10.08
C ALA A 19 2.01 -1.66 -9.28
N ARG A 20 3.30 -1.72 -9.63
CA ARG A 20 4.31 -2.50 -8.90
C ARG A 20 4.47 -2.04 -7.45
N LEU A 21 4.60 -0.74 -7.22
CA LEU A 21 4.72 -0.21 -5.85
C LEU A 21 3.46 -0.51 -5.02
N LEU A 22 2.27 -0.31 -5.58
CA LEU A 22 1.02 -0.65 -4.89
C LEU A 22 0.90 -2.15 -4.61
N ASN A 23 1.39 -3.01 -5.51
CA ASN A 23 1.42 -4.45 -5.29
C ASN A 23 2.41 -4.84 -4.18
N LEU A 24 3.60 -4.22 -4.13
CA LEU A 24 4.54 -4.39 -3.02
C LEU A 24 3.90 -3.94 -1.70
N PHE A 25 3.21 -2.80 -1.70
CA PHE A 25 2.45 -2.34 -0.54
C PHE A 25 1.40 -3.36 -0.08
N LEU A 26 0.61 -3.95 -0.99
CA LEU A 26 -0.37 -4.98 -0.64
C LEU A 26 0.27 -6.20 0.02
N ARG A 27 1.43 -6.63 -0.49
CA ARG A 27 2.20 -7.73 0.11
C ARG A 27 2.65 -7.39 1.52
N GLU A 28 3.25 -6.21 1.71
CA GLU A 28 3.71 -5.79 3.04
C GLU A 28 2.56 -5.56 4.03
N LEU A 29 1.41 -5.11 3.53
CA LEU A 29 0.20 -4.93 4.32
C LEU A 29 -0.37 -6.27 4.77
N ALA A 30 -0.34 -7.29 3.92
CA ALA A 30 -0.72 -8.65 4.29
C ALA A 30 0.20 -9.22 5.39
N GLU A 31 1.50 -8.95 5.34
CA GLU A 31 2.43 -9.34 6.41
C GLU A 31 2.13 -8.61 7.73
N GLU A 32 1.85 -7.29 7.70
CA GLU A 32 1.39 -6.56 8.90
C GLU A 32 0.09 -7.14 9.47
N ALA A 33 -0.84 -7.53 8.59
CA ALA A 33 -2.14 -8.08 8.98
C ALA A 33 -2.03 -9.36 9.81
N ARG A 34 -0.93 -10.10 9.69
CA ARG A 34 -0.69 -11.32 10.49
C ARG A 34 -0.65 -11.01 11.99
N GLY A 35 -0.31 -9.78 12.36
CA GLY A 35 -0.39 -9.27 13.72
C GLY A 35 -1.81 -9.26 14.30
N THR A 36 -2.86 -9.46 13.49
CA THR A 36 -4.26 -9.55 13.95
C THR A 36 -4.72 -10.99 14.25
N TYR A 37 -3.92 -11.98 13.85
CA TYR A 37 -4.24 -13.40 14.02
C TYR A 37 -3.93 -13.86 15.44
N GLY A 38 -4.76 -14.76 15.97
CA GLY A 38 -4.54 -15.43 17.25
C GLY A 38 -3.55 -16.59 17.14
N ALA A 39 -3.31 -17.28 18.26
CA ALA A 39 -2.37 -18.40 18.32
C ALA A 39 -2.85 -19.64 17.55
N GLY A 40 -4.17 -19.79 17.38
CA GLY A 40 -4.79 -20.85 16.60
C GLY A 40 -5.21 -20.42 15.20
N ALA A 41 -5.27 -21.36 14.26
CA ALA A 41 -5.60 -21.10 12.85
C ALA A 41 -7.00 -20.47 12.62
N GLU A 42 -7.94 -20.70 13.54
CA GLU A 42 -9.31 -20.13 13.47
C GLU A 42 -9.46 -18.86 14.31
N GLN A 43 -8.39 -18.38 14.94
CA GLN A 43 -8.45 -17.27 15.87
C GLN A 43 -8.04 -15.97 15.17
N VAL A 44 -8.90 -14.95 15.30
CA VAL A 44 -8.57 -13.56 15.02
C VAL A 44 -8.76 -12.82 16.34
N HIS A 45 -7.69 -12.22 16.87
CA HIS A 45 -7.78 -11.46 18.12
C HIS A 45 -8.10 -9.97 17.87
N ASP A 46 -7.89 -9.49 16.64
CA ASP A 46 -8.19 -8.12 16.24
C ASP A 46 -8.96 -8.05 14.91
N ALA A 47 -10.25 -8.37 14.99
CA ALA A 47 -11.12 -8.43 13.81
C ALA A 47 -11.38 -7.05 13.18
N ALA A 48 -11.33 -5.98 13.96
CA ALA A 48 -11.57 -4.63 13.47
C ALA A 48 -10.44 -4.19 12.51
N HIS A 49 -9.18 -4.37 12.92
CA HIS A 49 -8.06 -4.02 12.07
C HIS A 49 -7.88 -4.98 10.89
N LEU A 50 -8.19 -6.27 11.06
CA LEU A 50 -8.20 -7.22 9.95
C LEU A 50 -9.21 -6.80 8.87
N ARG A 51 -10.42 -6.38 9.27
CA ARG A 51 -11.42 -5.86 8.34
C ARG A 51 -10.93 -4.61 7.62
N PHE A 52 -10.34 -3.66 8.36
CA PHE A 52 -9.75 -2.46 7.79
C PHE A 52 -8.69 -2.80 6.72
N VAL A 53 -7.78 -3.73 7.04
CA VAL A 53 -6.76 -4.18 6.09
C VAL A 53 -7.40 -4.78 4.84
N ASN A 54 -8.41 -5.64 4.99
CA ASN A 54 -9.12 -6.23 3.85
C ASN A 54 -9.79 -5.16 2.97
N GLU A 55 -10.39 -4.14 3.56
CA GLU A 55 -10.99 -3.03 2.80
C GLU A 55 -9.94 -2.23 2.01
N ILE A 56 -8.77 -1.97 2.62
CA ILE A 56 -7.64 -1.35 1.90
C ILE A 56 -7.15 -2.28 0.77
N PHE A 57 -7.05 -3.58 1.04
CA PHE A 57 -6.59 -4.56 0.07
C PHE A 57 -7.46 -4.55 -1.18
N HIS A 58 -8.79 -4.61 -1.02
CA HIS A 58 -9.74 -4.55 -2.14
C HIS A 58 -9.66 -3.23 -2.91
N ARG A 59 -9.61 -2.09 -2.21
CA ARG A 59 -9.56 -0.77 -2.85
C ARG A 59 -8.27 -0.59 -3.67
N VAL A 60 -7.13 -0.98 -3.12
CA VAL A 60 -5.84 -0.85 -3.80
C VAL A 60 -5.72 -1.85 -4.96
N THR A 61 -6.24 -3.08 -4.79
CA THR A 61 -6.31 -4.05 -5.91
C THR A 61 -7.09 -3.46 -7.09
N ARG A 62 -8.23 -2.82 -6.82
CA ARG A 62 -9.00 -2.13 -7.88
C ARG A 62 -8.20 -1.00 -8.54
N VAL A 63 -7.46 -0.19 -7.78
CA VAL A 63 -6.60 0.85 -8.35
C VAL A 63 -5.50 0.25 -9.24
N ILE A 64 -4.89 -0.87 -8.84
CA ILE A 64 -3.89 -1.59 -9.65
C ILE A 64 -4.51 -2.05 -10.97
N GLU A 65 -5.68 -2.69 -10.94
CA GLU A 65 -6.40 -3.09 -12.16
C GLU A 65 -6.65 -1.91 -13.10
N GLN A 66 -7.11 -0.78 -12.57
CA GLN A 66 -7.37 0.43 -13.34
C GLN A 66 -6.10 1.04 -13.94
N LEU A 67 -4.98 1.01 -13.21
CA LEU A 67 -3.68 1.45 -13.74
C LEU A 67 -3.21 0.57 -14.89
N LEU A 68 -3.34 -0.75 -14.76
CA LEU A 68 -2.91 -1.72 -15.77
C LEU A 68 -3.83 -1.72 -17.01
N ALA A 69 -5.11 -1.38 -16.83
CA ALA A 69 -6.06 -1.22 -17.93
C ALA A 69 -6.05 0.19 -18.54
N GLU A 70 -5.20 1.10 -18.04
CA GLU A 70 -5.15 2.51 -18.44
C GLU A 70 -6.54 3.20 -18.37
N GLU A 71 -7.33 2.84 -17.35
CA GLU A 71 -8.70 3.30 -17.21
C GLU A 71 -8.76 4.80 -16.89
N ALA A 72 -9.43 5.59 -17.74
CA ALA A 72 -9.55 7.04 -17.59
C ALA A 72 -10.30 7.48 -16.31
N THR A 73 -11.16 6.60 -15.77
CA THR A 73 -11.95 6.83 -14.55
C THR A 73 -11.22 6.44 -13.27
N ARG A 74 -9.92 6.11 -13.35
CA ARG A 74 -9.11 5.81 -12.16
C ARG A 74 -9.04 7.01 -11.21
N PRO A 75 -8.95 6.78 -9.88
CA PRO A 75 -8.64 7.84 -8.94
C PRO A 75 -7.33 8.55 -9.29
N ALA A 76 -7.27 9.86 -9.01
CA ALA A 76 -6.05 10.64 -9.14
C ALA A 76 -4.98 10.17 -8.14
N ASP A 77 -3.72 10.36 -8.50
CA ASP A 77 -2.56 9.87 -7.76
C ASP A 77 -2.52 10.40 -6.31
N ASP A 78 -2.85 11.68 -6.12
CA ASP A 78 -2.92 12.29 -4.79
C ASP A 78 -4.07 11.73 -3.93
N VAL A 79 -5.21 11.40 -4.54
CA VAL A 79 -6.34 10.76 -3.86
C VAL A 79 -5.94 9.37 -3.35
N VAL A 80 -5.23 8.59 -4.16
CA VAL A 80 -4.72 7.26 -3.75
C VAL A 80 -3.76 7.41 -2.57
N LEU A 81 -2.78 8.31 -2.66
CA LEU A 81 -1.77 8.47 -1.61
C LEU A 81 -2.36 9.07 -0.34
N ARG A 82 -3.33 9.98 -0.42
CA ARG A 82 -4.07 10.46 0.76
C ARG A 82 -4.91 9.38 1.40
N MET A 83 -5.57 8.53 0.62
CA MET A 83 -6.32 7.38 1.16
C MET A 83 -5.42 6.46 1.99
N LEU A 84 -4.15 6.29 1.59
CA LEU A 84 -3.19 5.44 2.29
C LEU A 84 -2.49 6.19 3.44
N LEU A 85 -2.05 7.42 3.23
CA LEU A 85 -1.04 8.05 4.09
C LEU A 85 -1.55 9.25 4.90
N ALA A 86 -2.81 9.65 4.73
CA ALA A 86 -3.38 10.69 5.57
C ALA A 86 -3.46 10.24 7.05
N PRO A 87 -3.30 11.18 8.01
CA PRO A 87 -3.49 10.87 9.42
C PRO A 87 -4.87 10.30 9.70
N ARG A 88 -4.92 9.28 10.56
CA ARG A 88 -6.15 8.63 11.01
C ARG A 88 -6.36 8.85 12.50
N ALA A 89 -7.63 8.83 12.92
CA ALA A 89 -8.00 8.79 14.34
C ALA A 89 -7.56 7.47 14.98
N ASP A 90 -7.76 6.36 14.27
CA ASP A 90 -7.25 5.05 14.65
C ASP A 90 -5.75 4.93 14.36
N LYS A 91 -4.96 4.87 15.44
CA LYS A 91 -3.49 4.86 15.36
C LYS A 91 -2.89 3.49 15.08
N ILE A 92 -3.63 2.41 15.35
CA ILE A 92 -3.18 1.07 14.99
C ILE A 92 -3.36 0.90 13.48
N ALA A 93 -4.54 1.26 12.95
CA ALA A 93 -4.78 1.28 11.51
C ALA A 93 -3.77 2.16 10.75
N GLU A 94 -3.47 3.35 11.27
CA GLU A 94 -2.42 4.24 10.72
C GLU A 94 -1.06 3.54 10.68
N ARG A 95 -0.66 2.89 11.78
CA ARG A 95 0.64 2.22 11.89
C ARG A 95 0.78 1.07 10.90
N LEU A 96 -0.24 0.23 10.76
CA LEU A 96 -0.23 -0.90 9.82
C LEU A 96 0.05 -0.42 8.39
N VAL A 97 -0.65 0.64 7.95
CA VAL A 97 -0.46 1.19 6.61
C VAL A 97 0.90 1.84 6.45
N PHE A 98 1.37 2.59 7.45
CA PHE A 98 2.66 3.29 7.35
C PHE A 98 3.83 2.32 7.35
N ASN A 99 3.80 1.28 8.18
CA ASN A 99 4.82 0.24 8.20
C ASN A 99 4.89 -0.50 6.86
N ALA A 100 3.74 -0.89 6.32
CA ALA A 100 3.66 -1.56 5.04
C ALA A 100 4.19 -0.67 3.90
N TYR A 101 3.81 0.60 3.88
CA TYR A 101 4.27 1.55 2.86
C TYR A 101 5.77 1.82 2.95
N ALA A 102 6.32 2.02 4.16
CA ALA A 102 7.75 2.24 4.35
C ALA A 102 8.59 1.06 3.83
N ARG A 103 8.17 -0.19 4.11
CA ARG A 103 8.85 -1.38 3.58
C ARG A 103 8.67 -1.55 2.08
N ALA A 104 7.51 -1.19 1.55
CA ALA A 104 7.25 -1.23 0.11
C ALA A 104 8.16 -0.26 -0.65
N ILE A 105 8.34 0.97 -0.17
CA ILE A 105 9.26 1.96 -0.75
C ILE A 105 10.71 1.45 -0.71
N GLN A 106 11.16 0.98 0.44
CA GLN A 106 12.52 0.44 0.57
C GLN A 106 12.76 -0.74 -0.40
N GLY A 107 11.79 -1.64 -0.53
CA GLY A 107 11.87 -2.74 -1.49
C GLY A 107 11.86 -2.25 -2.94
N PHE A 108 11.01 -1.28 -3.26
CA PHE A 108 10.88 -0.71 -4.60
C PHE A 108 12.18 -0.05 -5.09
N GLU A 109 12.83 0.76 -4.25
CA GLU A 109 14.11 1.40 -4.56
C GLU A 109 15.25 0.38 -4.79
N SER A 110 15.22 -0.74 -4.05
CA SER A 110 16.24 -1.80 -4.18
C SER A 110 16.17 -2.54 -5.52
N TYR A 111 14.97 -2.66 -6.10
CA TYR A 111 14.78 -3.27 -7.42
C TYR A 111 15.22 -2.34 -8.56
N ASP A 112 15.09 -1.02 -8.39
CA ASP A 112 15.54 -0.05 -9.40
C ASP A 112 17.08 0.01 -9.47
N THR A 113 17.77 -0.19 -8.34
CA THR A 113 19.23 -0.29 -8.30
C THR A 113 19.79 -1.57 -8.93
N THR A 114 19.02 -2.66 -8.95
CA THR A 114 19.49 -3.94 -9.51
C THR A 114 19.45 -3.96 -11.04
N VAL A 115 18.62 -3.15 -11.69
CA VAL A 115 18.53 -3.06 -13.16
C VAL A 115 19.69 -2.24 -13.75
N LEU A 116 20.29 -1.32 -12.98
CA LEU A 116 21.42 -0.49 -13.44
C LEU A 116 22.79 -1.17 -13.29
N MET A 117 22.85 -2.36 -12.68
CA MET A 117 24.07 -3.15 -12.47
C MET A 117 24.18 -4.37 -13.41
N GLY A 118 23.32 -4.45 -14.42
CA GLY A 118 23.30 -5.52 -15.44
C GLY A 118 23.87 -5.11 -16.78
#